data_AF-A0A410P6U0-F1
#
_entry.id   AF-A0A410P6U0-F1
#
_cell.length_a   1.000
_cell.length_b   1.000
_cell.length_c   1.000
_cell.angle_alpha   90.00
_cell.angle_beta   90.00
_cell.angle_gamma   90.00
#
_symmetry.space_group_name_H-M   'P 1'
#
loop_
_entity.id
_entity.type
_entity.pdbx_description
1 polymer ?
#
loop_
_entity_poly.entity_id
_entity_poly.type
_entity_poly.pdbx_seq_one_letter_code
_entity_poly.pdbx_strand_id
1 'polypeptide(L)'
;MGLVFILNVGNGKLLKLSTLKYIFKNNSILVVFTPVSSNEAGILKKRLKKTNLVHKTFDTQICRLLGEIISGLLKPDIGMDLVIRELTEKQNKDYKDFEYKCYDKVYIPGTIPMRRSNEIEVNNHKIKLGDSVFKLFLRLALELKKTKEGWVHRHSLGSDSIIADVEKFQIYSNLRTALQGSLLDKDGQKFIENNGSKQYRISLHPDFIAYDKEKLLKHPDNSIKNIAKKLSNK
;
A
#
# COMPACT_ATOMS: atom_id res chain seq x y z
N MET A 1 25.35 14.03 -0.69
CA MET A 1 26.11 13.13 -1.57
C MET A 1 25.12 12.41 -2.48
N GLY A 2 25.15 12.69 -3.78
CA GLY A 2 24.32 11.98 -4.76
C GLY A 2 25.09 10.76 -5.31
N LEU A 3 24.38 9.67 -5.58
CA LEU A 3 24.94 8.52 -6.30
C LEU A 3 24.64 8.68 -7.78
N VAL A 4 25.65 8.52 -8.63
CA VAL A 4 25.55 8.61 -10.09
C VAL A 4 25.51 7.19 -10.64
N PHE A 5 24.41 6.83 -11.31
CA PHE A 5 24.31 5.57 -12.04
C PHE A 5 24.51 5.83 -13.54
N ILE A 6 25.52 5.19 -14.14
CA ILE A 6 25.74 5.18 -15.58
C ILE A 6 25.29 3.81 -16.08
N LEU A 7 24.13 3.74 -16.71
CA LEU A 7 23.66 2.51 -17.34
C LEU A 7 23.26 2.83 -18.78
N ASN A 8 23.78 2.03 -19.71
CA ASN A 8 23.41 2.07 -21.12
C ASN A 8 22.05 1.38 -21.24
N VAL A 9 20.96 2.15 -21.23
CA VAL A 9 19.62 1.58 -21.17
C VAL A 9 18.70 2.10 -22.25
N GLY A 10 18.20 1.18 -23.09
CA GLY A 10 17.19 1.49 -24.10
C GLY A 10 15.89 2.04 -23.49
N ASN A 11 15.13 2.76 -24.31
CA ASN A 11 14.04 3.66 -23.90
C ASN A 11 13.02 3.07 -22.91
N GLY A 12 12.68 1.78 -23.02
CA GLY A 12 11.69 1.13 -22.15
C GLY A 12 12.10 0.96 -20.68
N LYS A 13 13.40 1.07 -20.35
CA LYS A 13 13.91 0.87 -18.98
C LYS A 13 14.19 2.18 -18.22
N LEU A 14 14.16 3.32 -18.92
CA LEU A 14 14.32 4.67 -18.34
C LEU A 14 13.22 5.00 -17.32
N LEU A 15 11.98 4.53 -17.58
CA LEU A 15 10.83 4.66 -16.69
C LEU A 15 11.01 3.97 -15.33
N LYS A 16 11.88 2.95 -15.23
CA LYS A 16 12.13 2.22 -13.99
C LYS A 16 13.20 2.84 -13.09
N LEU A 17 13.99 3.80 -13.60
CA LEU A 17 15.08 4.42 -12.83
C LEU A 17 14.64 5.69 -12.08
N SER A 18 13.55 6.33 -12.50
CA SER A 18 12.96 7.50 -11.83
C SER A 18 12.43 7.19 -10.42
N THR A 19 12.28 5.91 -10.06
CA THR A 19 11.85 5.42 -8.74
C THR A 19 12.99 5.34 -7.72
N LEU A 20 14.26 5.38 -8.16
CA LEU A 20 15.43 5.42 -7.25
C LEU A 20 15.49 6.71 -6.42
N LYS A 21 14.69 7.73 -6.79
CA LYS A 21 14.73 9.03 -6.13
C LYS A 21 14.21 9.04 -4.67
N TYR A 22 13.67 7.90 -4.22
CA TYR A 22 13.00 7.79 -2.93
C TYR A 22 13.73 6.92 -1.91
N ILE A 23 14.87 6.33 -2.29
CA ILE A 23 15.70 5.52 -1.39
C ILE A 23 16.63 6.40 -0.54
N PHE A 24 16.99 7.60 -1.03
CA PHE A 24 17.88 8.52 -0.32
C PHE A 24 17.10 9.74 0.21
N LYS A 25 16.96 9.83 1.54
CA LYS A 25 16.19 10.86 2.27
C LYS A 25 16.76 12.29 2.19
N ASN A 26 17.91 12.51 1.54
CA ASN A 26 18.52 13.83 1.41
C ASN A 26 18.36 14.34 -0.03
N ASN A 27 17.35 15.21 -0.20
CA ASN A 27 16.90 15.91 -1.41
C ASN A 27 17.99 16.40 -2.36
N SER A 28 18.48 15.55 -3.28
CA SER A 28 19.09 15.96 -4.55
C SER A 28 19.31 14.75 -5.45
N ILE A 29 18.40 14.49 -6.39
CA ILE A 29 18.55 13.40 -7.36
C ILE A 29 18.47 14.00 -8.75
N LEU A 30 19.66 14.21 -9.33
CA LEU A 30 19.82 14.59 -10.72
C LEU A 30 19.97 13.32 -11.54
N VAL A 31 18.95 13.01 -12.33
CA VAL A 31 18.99 11.95 -13.33
C VAL A 31 19.58 12.55 -14.61
N VAL A 32 20.77 12.10 -15.01
CA VAL A 32 21.41 12.57 -16.24
C VAL A 32 21.39 11.44 -17.25
N PHE A 33 20.68 11.63 -18.35
CA PHE A 33 20.66 10.69 -19.47
C PHE A 33 21.98 10.75 -20.23
N THR A 34 22.57 9.60 -20.52
CA THR A 34 23.71 9.53 -21.43
C THR A 34 23.28 9.85 -22.84
N PRO A 35 24.14 10.53 -23.59
CA PRO A 35 23.88 10.77 -24.98
C PRO A 35 23.97 9.51 -25.84
N VAL A 36 23.17 9.48 -26.89
CA VAL A 36 23.08 8.37 -27.84
C VAL A 36 24.31 8.34 -28.75
N SER A 37 25.12 9.41 -28.76
CA SER A 37 26.34 9.52 -29.58
C SER A 37 27.53 10.20 -28.87
N SER A 38 28.73 9.97 -29.41
CA SER A 38 29.99 10.56 -28.94
C SER A 38 30.01 12.09 -28.98
N ASN A 39 29.23 12.70 -29.87
CA ASN A 39 29.18 14.15 -30.06
C ASN A 39 28.48 14.87 -28.90
N GLU A 40 27.39 14.28 -28.41
CA GLU A 40 26.64 14.81 -27.27
C GLU A 40 27.34 14.53 -25.92
N ALA A 41 28.25 13.54 -25.85
CA ALA A 41 29.05 13.23 -24.66
C ALA A 41 29.96 14.40 -24.25
N GLY A 42 30.54 15.10 -25.23
CA GLY A 42 31.35 16.29 -24.99
C GLY A 42 30.56 17.44 -24.36
N ILE A 43 29.31 17.64 -24.81
CA ILE A 43 28.41 18.69 -24.33
C ILE A 43 27.95 18.40 -22.89
N LEU A 44 27.59 17.15 -22.60
CA LEU A 44 27.17 16.72 -21.27
C LEU A 44 28.31 16.89 -20.25
N LYS A 45 29.53 16.47 -20.61
CA LYS A 45 30.73 16.57 -19.76
C LYS A 45 31.07 18.04 -19.42
N LYS A 46 30.83 18.97 -20.36
CA LYS A 46 31.06 20.40 -20.18
C LYS A 46 30.01 21.06 -19.27
N ARG A 47 28.74 20.61 -19.32
CA ARG A 47 27.66 21.08 -18.43
C ARG A 47 27.81 20.53 -17.02
N LEU A 48 28.14 19.25 -16.86
CA LEU A 48 28.28 18.60 -15.54
C LEU A 48 29.44 19.17 -14.71
N LYS A 49 30.54 19.60 -15.35
CA LYS A 49 31.65 20.29 -14.68
C LYS A 49 31.27 21.63 -14.04
N LYS A 50 30.17 22.27 -14.47
CA LYS A 50 29.70 23.55 -13.90
C LYS A 50 28.83 23.39 -12.65
N THR A 51 28.41 22.17 -12.33
CA THR A 51 27.54 21.86 -11.19
C THR A 51 28.30 21.04 -10.15
N ASN A 52 28.19 21.40 -8.87
CA ASN A 52 28.81 20.70 -7.72
C ASN A 52 28.24 19.28 -7.53
N LEU A 53 28.62 18.34 -8.39
CA LEU A 53 28.22 16.94 -8.33
C LEU A 53 29.35 16.08 -7.75
N VAL A 54 29.00 15.26 -6.77
CA VAL A 54 29.90 14.26 -6.16
C VAL A 54 29.82 12.98 -6.98
N HIS A 55 30.98 12.49 -7.41
CA HIS A 55 31.11 11.22 -8.15
C HIS A 55 31.44 10.09 -7.17
N LYS A 56 30.69 8.99 -7.21
CA LYS A 56 31.02 7.77 -6.46
C LYS A 56 30.93 6.58 -7.39
N THR A 57 32.04 5.86 -7.53
CA THR A 57 32.14 4.63 -8.30
C THR A 57 31.59 3.47 -7.45
N PHE A 58 30.71 2.67 -8.04
CA PHE A 58 30.29 1.40 -7.45
C PHE A 58 31.22 0.29 -7.93
N ASP A 59 31.45 -0.70 -7.08
CA ASP A 59 32.16 -1.90 -7.50
C ASP A 59 31.31 -2.73 -8.50
N THR A 60 31.97 -3.70 -9.12
CA THR A 60 31.40 -4.59 -10.13
C THR A 60 30.28 -5.47 -9.58
N GLN A 61 30.28 -5.80 -8.28
CA GLN A 61 29.22 -6.60 -7.66
C GLN A 61 27.93 -5.79 -7.52
N ILE A 62 28.02 -4.54 -7.06
CA ILE A 62 26.86 -3.64 -6.94
C ILE A 62 26.28 -3.32 -8.31
N CYS A 63 27.13 -3.08 -9.32
CA CYS A 63 26.68 -2.86 -10.70
C CYS A 63 25.93 -4.09 -11.26
N ARG A 64 26.41 -5.30 -10.98
CA ARG A 64 25.76 -6.55 -11.40
C ARG A 64 24.40 -6.72 -10.74
N LEU A 65 24.32 -6.52 -9.42
CA LEU A 65 23.07 -6.58 -8.65
C LEU A 65 22.01 -5.60 -9.18
N LEU A 66 22.41 -4.37 -9.47
CA LEU A 66 21.50 -3.37 -10.07
C LEU A 66 21.06 -3.78 -11.47
N GLY A 67 21.97 -4.32 -12.29
CA GLY A 67 21.65 -4.87 -13.60
C GLY A 67 20.65 -6.02 -13.52
N GLU A 68 20.80 -6.92 -12.55
CA GLU A 68 19.92 -8.06 -12.29
C GLU A 68 18.54 -7.62 -11.78
N ILE A 69 18.47 -6.58 -10.94
CA ILE A 69 17.19 -5.98 -10.47
C ILE A 69 16.46 -5.28 -11.63
N ILE A 70 17.17 -4.49 -12.44
CA ILE A 70 16.60 -3.73 -13.57
C ILE A 70 16.15 -4.67 -14.71
N SER A 71 16.88 -5.76 -14.93
CA SER A 71 16.53 -6.79 -15.91
C SER A 71 15.45 -7.75 -15.41
N GLY A 72 15.15 -7.77 -14.12
CA GLY A 72 14.17 -8.66 -13.49
C GLY A 72 14.67 -10.09 -13.25
N LEU A 73 15.98 -10.33 -13.41
CA LEU A 73 16.66 -11.61 -13.14
C LEU A 73 16.83 -11.85 -11.63
N LEU A 74 17.06 -10.79 -10.85
CA LEU A 74 16.92 -10.81 -9.40
C LEU A 74 15.60 -10.16 -9.01
N LYS A 75 14.70 -10.97 -8.44
CA LYS A 75 13.57 -10.48 -7.66
C LYS A 75 14.03 -10.50 -6.21
N PRO A 76 14.48 -9.37 -5.63
CA PRO A 76 14.74 -9.35 -4.19
C PRO A 76 13.47 -9.79 -3.47
N ASP A 77 13.61 -10.56 -2.39
CA ASP A 77 12.51 -11.02 -1.50
C ASP A 77 11.91 -9.85 -0.67
N ILE A 78 11.85 -8.67 -1.29
CA ILE A 78 11.24 -7.45 -0.80
C ILE A 78 10.04 -7.25 -1.70
N GLY A 79 8.84 -7.38 -1.12
CA GLY A 79 7.55 -7.42 -1.80
C GLY A 79 7.49 -6.52 -3.04
N MET A 80 7.33 -7.16 -4.21
CA MET A 80 6.95 -6.51 -5.46
C MET A 80 5.56 -5.86 -5.31
N ASP A 81 5.53 -4.67 -4.71
CA ASP A 81 4.60 -3.58 -4.98
C ASP A 81 4.95 -2.38 -4.08
N LEU A 82 6.23 -1.96 -4.08
CA LEU A 82 6.56 -0.60 -3.63
C LEU A 82 6.00 0.42 -4.64
N VAL A 83 4.68 0.52 -4.71
CA VAL A 83 3.97 1.74 -5.07
C VAL A 83 4.34 2.72 -3.96
N ILE A 84 5.48 3.39 -4.10
CA ILE A 84 5.85 4.53 -3.29
C ILE A 84 4.81 5.60 -3.61
N ARG A 85 3.76 5.66 -2.79
CA ARG A 85 2.69 6.65 -2.92
C ARG A 85 3.23 7.98 -2.47
N GLU A 86 3.22 8.96 -3.36
CA GLU A 86 3.44 10.34 -2.99
C GLU A 86 2.26 10.80 -2.14
N LEU A 87 2.46 10.81 -0.83
CA LEU A 87 1.46 11.28 0.11
C LEU A 87 1.34 12.80 -0.02
N THR A 88 0.11 13.31 -0.02
CA THR A 88 -0.12 14.75 0.15
C THR A 88 0.41 15.22 1.51
N GLU A 89 0.67 16.52 1.68
CA GLU A 89 1.08 17.06 2.99
C GLU A 89 0.08 16.72 4.11
N LYS A 90 -1.22 16.75 3.78
CA LYS A 90 -2.29 16.36 4.70
C LYS A 90 -2.19 14.88 5.09
N GLN A 91 -2.00 13.99 4.12
CA GLN A 91 -1.82 12.56 4.39
C GLN A 91 -0.56 12.31 5.21
N ASN A 92 0.57 12.95 4.88
CA ASN A 92 1.80 12.86 5.66
C ASN A 92 1.61 13.27 7.12
N LYS A 93 0.85 14.35 7.35
CA LYS A 93 0.48 14.78 8.70
C LYS A 93 -0.39 13.73 9.40
N ASP A 94 -1.45 13.26 8.74
CA ASP A 94 -2.35 12.24 9.29
C ASP A 94 -1.59 10.93 9.61
N TYR A 95 -0.61 10.51 8.81
CA TYR A 95 0.26 9.35 9.10
C TYR A 95 1.10 9.53 10.35
N LYS A 96 1.53 10.76 10.65
CA LYS A 96 2.26 11.08 11.89
C LYS A 96 1.32 11.16 13.09
N ASP A 97 0.21 11.86 12.95
CA ASP A 97 -0.73 12.13 14.04
C ASP A 97 -1.47 10.85 14.50
N PHE A 98 -1.79 9.94 13.57
CA PHE A 98 -2.56 8.71 13.85
C PHE A 98 -1.72 7.43 13.77
N GLU A 99 -0.43 7.55 13.47
CA GLU A 99 0.55 6.46 13.43
C GLU A 99 0.13 5.26 12.58
N TYR A 100 -0.43 5.50 11.39
CA TYR A 100 -0.74 4.41 10.46
C TYR A 100 0.55 3.72 10.01
N LYS A 101 0.50 2.39 9.90
CA LYS A 101 1.67 1.55 9.63
C LYS A 101 1.74 1.07 8.18
N CYS A 102 0.62 1.10 7.46
CA CYS A 102 0.47 0.51 6.13
C CYS A 102 0.16 1.56 5.04
N TYR A 103 0.48 1.21 3.79
CA TYR A 103 0.29 2.06 2.60
C TYR A 103 -0.50 1.37 1.48
N ASP A 104 -1.13 0.24 1.78
CA ASP A 104 -1.90 -0.58 0.84
C ASP A 104 -3.09 0.17 0.21
N LYS A 105 -3.50 -0.23 -1.00
CA LYS A 105 -4.83 0.15 -1.53
C LYS A 105 -5.85 -0.88 -1.12
N VAL A 106 -7.02 -0.42 -0.70
CA VAL A 106 -8.19 -1.28 -0.56
C VAL A 106 -9.31 -0.73 -1.43
N TYR A 107 -9.95 -1.61 -2.19
CA TYR A 107 -11.23 -1.34 -2.82
C TYR A 107 -12.26 -2.42 -2.47
N ILE A 108 -13.46 -2.00 -2.06
CA ILE A 108 -14.57 -2.89 -1.73
C ILE A 108 -15.64 -2.78 -2.83
N PRO A 109 -15.63 -3.67 -3.83
CA PRO A 109 -16.52 -3.57 -4.99
C PRO A 109 -17.98 -3.96 -4.69
N GLY A 110 -18.29 -4.52 -3.52
CA GLY A 110 -19.63 -5.03 -3.21
C GLY A 110 -20.05 -6.24 -4.06
N THR A 111 -19.09 -6.92 -4.69
CA THR A 111 -19.32 -8.10 -5.54
C THR A 111 -19.41 -9.36 -4.67
N ILE A 112 -20.32 -10.26 -5.05
CA ILE A 112 -20.60 -11.53 -4.36
C ILE A 112 -20.35 -12.67 -5.36
N PRO A 113 -19.11 -13.18 -5.48
CA PRO A 113 -18.77 -14.17 -6.51
C PRO A 113 -19.51 -15.50 -6.34
N MET A 114 -19.88 -15.83 -5.10
CA MET A 114 -20.65 -17.01 -4.73
C MET A 114 -21.34 -16.78 -3.39
N ARG A 115 -22.33 -17.62 -3.04
CA ARG A 115 -23.09 -17.47 -1.79
C ARG A 115 -22.14 -17.43 -0.58
N ARG A 116 -22.31 -16.41 0.29
CA ARG A 116 -21.49 -16.15 1.48
C ARG A 116 -20.00 -15.84 1.20
N SER A 117 -19.67 -15.41 -0.01
CA SER A 117 -18.31 -15.00 -0.39
C SER A 117 -18.36 -13.58 -0.92
N ASN A 118 -17.57 -12.71 -0.30
CA ASN A 118 -17.53 -11.28 -0.58
C ASN A 118 -16.16 -10.94 -1.14
N GLU A 119 -16.11 -10.22 -2.26
CA GLU A 119 -14.84 -9.82 -2.88
C GLU A 119 -14.37 -8.48 -2.31
N ILE A 120 -13.07 -8.40 -2.03
CA ILE A 120 -12.32 -7.16 -1.84
C ILE A 120 -11.08 -7.18 -2.74
N GLU A 121 -10.54 -6.01 -3.04
CA GLU A 121 -9.31 -5.85 -3.79
C GLU A 121 -8.26 -5.15 -2.94
N VAL A 122 -7.09 -5.77 -2.78
CA VAL A 122 -5.96 -5.22 -2.04
C VAL A 122 -4.74 -5.17 -2.94
N ASN A 123 -4.22 -3.97 -3.21
CA ASN A 123 -3.11 -3.77 -4.16
C ASN A 123 -3.30 -4.52 -5.49
N ASN A 124 -4.49 -4.42 -6.09
CA ASN A 124 -4.90 -5.12 -7.32
C ASN A 124 -5.07 -6.65 -7.21
N HIS A 125 -4.93 -7.23 -6.01
CA HIS A 125 -5.23 -8.64 -5.76
C HIS A 125 -6.66 -8.80 -5.27
N LYS A 126 -7.44 -9.64 -5.95
CA LYS A 126 -8.80 -9.99 -5.55
C LYS A 126 -8.78 -11.07 -4.47
N ILE A 127 -9.43 -10.78 -3.35
CA ILE A 127 -9.52 -11.66 -2.18
C ILE A 127 -10.98 -11.95 -1.89
N LYS A 128 -11.28 -13.20 -1.55
CA LYS A 128 -12.61 -13.64 -1.14
C LYS A 128 -12.68 -13.80 0.37
N LEU A 129 -13.64 -13.13 1.00
CA LEU A 129 -13.89 -13.20 2.43
C LEU A 129 -15.27 -13.83 2.71
N GLY A 130 -15.33 -14.73 3.70
CA GLY A 130 -16.60 -15.22 4.22
C GLY A 130 -17.39 -14.11 4.92
N ASP A 131 -18.72 -14.24 5.01
CA ASP A 131 -19.61 -13.18 5.54
C ASP A 131 -19.16 -12.58 6.87
N SER A 132 -18.83 -13.38 7.88
CA SER A 132 -18.42 -12.88 9.19
C SER A 132 -17.12 -12.06 9.11
N VAL A 133 -16.14 -12.55 8.35
CA VAL A 133 -14.84 -11.89 8.16
C VAL A 133 -15.01 -10.59 7.37
N PHE A 134 -15.86 -10.60 6.35
CA PHE A 134 -16.18 -9.41 5.57
C PHE A 134 -16.95 -8.37 6.39
N LYS A 135 -17.91 -8.78 7.21
CA LYS A 135 -18.63 -7.88 8.14
C LYS A 135 -17.67 -7.21 9.13
N LEU A 136 -16.72 -7.97 9.68
CA LEU A 136 -15.67 -7.42 10.53
C LEU A 136 -14.85 -6.37 9.78
N PHE A 137 -14.36 -6.72 8.59
CA PHE A 137 -13.58 -5.81 7.77
C PHE A 137 -14.33 -4.51 7.46
N LEU A 138 -15.59 -4.62 7.03
CA LEU A 138 -16.42 -3.47 6.69
C LEU A 138 -16.72 -2.59 7.91
N ARG A 139 -16.88 -3.20 9.10
CA ARG A 139 -17.09 -2.46 10.35
C ARG A 139 -15.85 -1.70 10.83
N LEU A 140 -14.65 -2.26 10.61
CA LEU A 140 -13.38 -1.56 10.86
C LEU A 140 -13.19 -0.41 9.85
N ALA A 141 -13.47 -0.65 8.57
CA ALA A 141 -13.40 0.39 7.54
C ALA A 141 -14.38 1.54 7.81
N LEU A 142 -15.58 1.24 8.29
CA LEU A 142 -16.56 2.25 8.71
C LEU A 142 -16.00 3.12 9.85
N GLU A 143 -15.39 2.52 10.87
CA GLU A 143 -14.83 3.29 11.99
C GLU A 143 -13.67 4.17 11.54
N LEU A 144 -12.77 3.63 10.72
CA LEU A 144 -11.65 4.39 10.16
C LEU A 144 -12.12 5.63 9.38
N LYS A 145 -13.20 5.48 8.60
CA LYS A 145 -13.81 6.60 7.86
C LYS A 145 -14.50 7.62 8.77
N LYS A 146 -14.90 7.25 9.99
CA LYS A 146 -15.54 8.15 10.96
C LYS A 146 -14.52 8.92 11.80
N THR A 147 -13.55 8.23 12.39
CA THR A 147 -12.72 8.80 13.46
C THR A 147 -11.25 8.99 13.11
N LYS A 148 -10.81 8.64 11.88
CA LYS A 148 -9.40 8.57 11.46
C LYS A 148 -8.54 7.61 12.29
N GLU A 149 -8.65 7.61 13.61
CA GLU A 149 -8.03 6.63 14.50
C GLU A 149 -8.50 5.20 14.21
N GLY A 150 -9.80 5.03 13.94
CA GLY A 150 -10.37 3.76 13.47
C GLY A 150 -10.42 2.64 14.50
N TRP A 151 -10.21 2.92 15.79
CA TRP A 151 -10.24 1.92 16.85
C TRP A 151 -11.66 1.45 17.17
N VAL A 152 -11.90 0.15 17.02
CA VAL A 152 -13.16 -0.50 17.39
C VAL A 152 -12.93 -1.42 18.58
N HIS A 153 -13.68 -1.18 19.66
CA HIS A 153 -13.70 -2.06 20.83
C HIS A 153 -14.44 -3.37 20.53
N ARG A 154 -13.90 -4.53 20.93
CA ARG A 154 -14.56 -5.83 20.66
C ARG A 154 -16.02 -5.89 21.13
N HIS A 155 -16.33 -5.35 22.31
CA HIS A 155 -17.70 -5.44 22.85
C HIS A 155 -18.74 -4.66 22.05
N SER A 156 -18.35 -3.59 21.35
CA SER A 156 -19.30 -2.82 20.53
C SER A 156 -19.68 -3.52 19.22
N LEU A 157 -18.89 -4.51 18.77
CA LEU A 157 -19.21 -5.33 17.61
C LEU A 157 -20.33 -6.34 17.90
N GLY A 158 -20.42 -6.81 19.15
CA GLY A 158 -21.45 -7.76 19.60
C GLY A 158 -22.79 -7.08 19.86
N SER A 159 -22.79 -5.88 20.44
CA SER A 159 -24.02 -5.11 20.73
C SER A 159 -24.78 -4.69 19.47
N ASP A 160 -24.08 -4.48 18.35
CA ASP A 160 -24.72 -4.17 17.07
C ASP A 160 -25.40 -5.40 16.41
N SER A 161 -25.31 -6.60 17.01
CA SER A 161 -25.78 -7.87 16.40
C SER A 161 -25.18 -8.18 15.03
N ILE A 162 -24.08 -7.50 14.66
CA ILE A 162 -23.45 -7.60 13.33
C ILE A 162 -22.63 -8.89 13.23
N ILE A 163 -22.00 -9.30 14.33
CA ILE A 163 -21.14 -10.48 14.40
C ILE A 163 -21.54 -11.24 15.67
N ALA A 164 -22.07 -12.45 15.53
CA ALA A 164 -22.44 -13.28 16.69
C ALA A 164 -21.21 -13.93 17.37
N ASP A 165 -20.10 -14.05 16.65
CA ASP A 165 -18.90 -14.81 17.05
C ASP A 165 -17.71 -13.92 17.49
N VAL A 166 -17.95 -12.67 17.92
CA VAL A 166 -16.88 -11.70 18.28
C VAL A 166 -15.99 -12.19 19.42
N GLU A 167 -16.49 -13.09 20.25
CA GLU A 167 -15.73 -13.64 21.37
C GLU A 167 -14.62 -14.61 20.93
N LYS A 168 -14.70 -15.13 19.70
CA LYS A 168 -13.68 -16.00 19.13
C LYS A 168 -12.59 -15.13 18.50
N PHE A 169 -11.44 -14.99 19.18
CA PHE A 169 -10.22 -14.34 18.67
C PHE A 169 -9.85 -14.80 17.24
N GLN A 170 -10.28 -15.99 16.85
CA GLN A 170 -10.09 -16.59 15.54
C GLN A 170 -10.56 -15.70 14.38
N ILE A 171 -11.63 -14.90 14.52
CA ILE A 171 -12.13 -14.08 13.39
C ILE A 171 -11.13 -13.01 12.95
N TYR A 172 -10.41 -12.40 13.89
CA TYR A 172 -9.36 -11.42 13.61
C TYR A 172 -8.14 -12.10 12.98
N SER A 173 -7.77 -13.28 13.50
CA SER A 173 -6.68 -14.08 12.92
C SER A 173 -7.00 -14.47 11.47
N ASN A 174 -8.22 -14.95 11.21
CA ASN A 174 -8.69 -15.31 9.87
C ASN A 174 -8.68 -14.10 8.93
N LEU A 175 -9.10 -12.92 9.40
CA LEU A 175 -9.02 -11.69 8.61
C LEU A 175 -7.57 -11.36 8.23
N ARG A 176 -6.64 -11.41 9.20
CA ARG A 176 -5.21 -11.16 8.97
C ARG A 176 -4.65 -12.13 7.95
N THR A 177 -4.86 -13.42 8.14
CA THR A 177 -4.37 -14.48 7.23
C THR A 177 -4.94 -14.32 5.82
N ALA A 178 -6.23 -14.02 5.69
CA ALA A 178 -6.86 -13.84 4.38
C ALA A 178 -6.27 -12.65 3.59
N LEU A 179 -5.87 -11.58 4.30
CA LEU A 179 -5.28 -10.39 3.68
C LEU A 179 -3.78 -10.55 3.41
N GLN A 180 -3.08 -11.32 4.25
CA GLN A 180 -1.62 -11.34 4.34
C GLN A 180 -0.91 -11.48 2.99
N GLY A 181 -1.34 -12.41 2.13
CA GLY A 181 -0.69 -12.64 0.85
C GLY A 181 -0.81 -11.49 -0.16
N SER A 182 -1.73 -10.55 0.05
CA SER A 182 -2.01 -9.42 -0.85
C SER A 182 -1.51 -8.07 -0.31
N LEU A 183 -0.99 -8.05 0.93
CA LEU A 183 -0.42 -6.85 1.54
C LEU A 183 1.01 -6.62 1.06
N LEU A 184 1.42 -5.35 0.98
CA LEU A 184 2.77 -4.97 0.54
C LEU A 184 3.86 -5.60 1.40
N ASP A 185 3.71 -5.51 2.72
CA ASP A 185 4.67 -6.05 3.69
C ASP A 185 4.38 -7.51 4.07
N LYS A 186 3.32 -8.10 3.50
CA LYS A 186 2.82 -9.44 3.85
C LYS A 186 2.63 -9.65 5.36
N ASP A 187 2.27 -8.58 6.06
CA ASP A 187 2.07 -8.58 7.51
C ASP A 187 0.63 -8.20 7.86
N GLY A 188 -0.19 -9.24 8.06
CA GLY A 188 -1.58 -9.07 8.47
C GLY A 188 -1.73 -8.44 9.86
N GLN A 189 -0.78 -8.65 10.79
CA GLN A 189 -0.86 -8.08 12.14
C GLN A 189 -0.60 -6.58 12.13
N LYS A 190 0.33 -6.13 11.29
CA LYS A 190 0.59 -4.71 11.05
C LYS A 190 -0.60 -4.02 10.39
N PHE A 191 -1.27 -4.70 9.45
CA PHE A 191 -2.43 -4.14 8.75
C PHE A 191 -3.71 -4.11 9.59
N ILE A 192 -4.03 -5.20 10.31
CA ILE A 192 -5.13 -5.24 11.29
C ILE A 192 -4.53 -5.19 12.69
N GLU A 193 -4.39 -3.98 13.22
CA GLU A 193 -3.73 -3.75 14.50
C GLU A 193 -4.59 -4.15 15.69
N ASN A 194 -3.92 -4.47 16.79
CA ASN A 194 -4.49 -4.53 18.11
C ASN A 194 -3.61 -3.69 19.06
N ASN A 195 -4.23 -2.89 19.93
CA ASN A 195 -3.51 -2.03 20.87
C ASN A 195 -3.30 -2.65 22.26
N GLY A 196 -3.48 -3.97 22.43
CA GLY A 196 -3.44 -4.67 23.72
C GLY A 196 -4.72 -4.50 24.55
N SER A 197 -5.47 -3.43 24.35
CA SER A 197 -6.68 -3.08 25.09
C SER A 197 -7.96 -3.57 24.41
N LYS A 198 -7.92 -4.74 23.76
CA LYS A 198 -9.06 -5.38 23.07
C LYS A 198 -9.72 -4.52 21.98
N GLN A 199 -9.01 -3.50 21.47
CA GLN A 199 -9.43 -2.69 20.33
C GLN A 199 -8.67 -3.09 19.07
N TYR A 200 -9.33 -2.95 17.93
CA TYR A 200 -8.76 -3.28 16.63
C TYR A 200 -9.02 -2.17 15.62
N ARG A 201 -8.09 -1.96 14.69
CA ARG A 201 -8.24 -1.02 13.57
C ARG A 201 -7.58 -1.54 12.30
N ILE A 202 -7.90 -0.91 11.17
CA ILE A 202 -7.08 -1.02 9.96
C ILE A 202 -6.01 0.08 10.03
N SER A 203 -4.73 -0.30 9.93
CA SER A 203 -3.58 0.62 10.05
C SER A 203 -3.27 1.39 8.78
N LEU A 204 -4.30 1.96 8.16
CA LEU A 204 -4.22 2.57 6.85
C LEU A 204 -4.88 3.94 6.88
N HIS A 205 -4.37 4.88 6.08
CA HIS A 205 -5.05 6.16 5.91
C HIS A 205 -6.44 5.97 5.28
N PRO A 206 -7.50 6.65 5.77
CA PRO A 206 -8.87 6.47 5.28
C PRO A 206 -9.02 6.67 3.76
N ASP A 207 -8.31 7.60 3.15
CA ASP A 207 -8.33 7.83 1.70
C ASP A 207 -7.87 6.64 0.85
N PHE A 208 -7.15 5.69 1.44
CA PHE A 208 -6.68 4.49 0.74
C PHE A 208 -7.66 3.31 0.81
N ILE A 209 -8.82 3.51 1.44
CA ILE A 209 -9.95 2.59 1.36
C ILE A 209 -11.08 3.23 0.56
N ALA A 210 -11.40 2.65 -0.58
CA ALA A 210 -12.55 3.01 -1.41
C ALA A 210 -13.59 1.88 -1.40
N TYR A 211 -14.84 2.22 -1.69
CA TYR A 211 -15.93 1.25 -1.72
C TYR A 211 -17.04 1.67 -2.69
N ASP A 212 -17.71 0.67 -3.27
CA ASP A 212 -18.94 0.86 -4.05
C ASP A 212 -20.16 0.78 -3.11
N LYS A 213 -20.57 1.94 -2.60
CA LYS A 213 -21.68 2.01 -1.62
C LYS A 213 -22.99 1.52 -2.22
N GLU A 214 -23.28 1.82 -3.49
CA GLU A 214 -24.54 1.44 -4.12
C GLU A 214 -24.68 -0.08 -4.23
N LYS A 215 -23.60 -0.78 -4.60
CA LYS A 215 -23.60 -2.26 -4.61
C LYS A 215 -23.70 -2.83 -3.21
N LEU A 216 -23.00 -2.25 -2.22
CA LEU A 216 -23.11 -2.68 -0.82
C LEU A 216 -24.52 -2.50 -0.24
N LEU A 217 -25.26 -1.46 -0.66
CA LEU A 217 -26.66 -1.26 -0.26
C LEU A 217 -27.62 -2.28 -0.88
N LYS A 218 -27.24 -2.90 -2.00
CA LYS A 218 -28.01 -3.97 -2.67
C LYS A 218 -27.61 -5.37 -2.20
N HIS A 219 -26.73 -5.48 -1.20
CA HIS A 219 -26.25 -6.75 -0.68
C HIS A 219 -27.40 -7.60 -0.07
N PRO A 220 -27.45 -8.94 -0.29
CA PRO A 220 -28.51 -9.80 0.24
C PRO A 220 -28.52 -9.84 1.78
N ASP A 221 -27.34 -9.77 2.42
CA ASP A 221 -27.22 -9.73 3.88
C ASP A 221 -27.60 -8.36 4.47
N ASN A 222 -28.57 -8.36 5.38
CA ASN A 222 -29.09 -7.16 6.03
C ASN A 222 -28.07 -6.46 6.94
N SER A 223 -27.18 -7.20 7.61
CA SER A 223 -26.13 -6.60 8.45
C SER A 223 -25.15 -5.80 7.60
N ILE A 224 -24.76 -6.32 6.43
CA ILE A 224 -23.87 -5.60 5.49
C ILE A 224 -24.55 -4.34 4.98
N LYS A 225 -25.83 -4.41 4.59
CA LYS A 225 -26.60 -3.21 4.20
C LYS A 225 -26.66 -2.17 5.31
N ASN A 226 -26.84 -2.60 6.56
CA ASN A 226 -26.90 -1.68 7.71
C ASN A 226 -25.56 -0.99 7.98
N ILE A 227 -24.43 -1.67 7.77
CA ILE A 227 -23.10 -1.02 7.80
C ILE A 227 -22.98 -0.05 6.62
N ALA A 228 -23.36 -0.47 5.42
CA ALA A 228 -23.24 0.33 4.21
C ALA A 228 -24.04 1.65 4.27
N LYS A 229 -25.21 1.65 4.90
CA LYS A 229 -26.00 2.87 5.16
C LYS A 229 -25.23 3.92 5.96
N LYS A 230 -24.34 3.49 6.86
CA LYS A 230 -23.55 4.36 7.74
C LYS A 230 -22.26 4.88 7.08
N LEU A 231 -21.85 4.32 5.93
CA LEU A 231 -20.70 4.80 5.17
C LEU A 231 -21.02 6.16 4.52
N SER A 232 -20.05 7.05 4.42
CA SER A 232 -20.20 8.34 3.75
C SER A 232 -20.29 8.17 2.22
N ASN A 233 -20.82 9.16 1.50
CA ASN A 233 -20.84 9.16 0.02
C ASN A 233 -19.55 9.75 -0.60
N LYS A 234 -18.45 9.80 0.16
CA LYS A 234 -17.23 10.53 -0.22
C LYS A 234 -16.09 9.58 -0.53
#